data_AF-A0A0F4G4K0-F1
#
_entry.id   AF-A0A0F4G4K0-F1
#
_cell.length_a   1.000
_cell.length_b   1.000
_cell.length_c   1.000
_cell.angle_alpha   90.00
_cell.angle_beta   90.00
_cell.angle_gamma   90.00
#
_symmetry.space_group_name_H-M   'P 1'
#
loop_
_entity.id
_entity.type
_entity.pdbx_description
1 polymer ?
#
loop_
_entity_poly.entity_id
_entity_poly.type
_entity_poly.pdbx_seq_one_letter_code
_entity_poly.pdbx_strand_id
1 'polypeptide(L)'
;MLGSWLTLATSYLDNDGQWRIPFALQDEYKSIRGALEIERQASISFKDVLLRRDRSSNLRRMLLGMGTQFMQQMGGINALNYYFSIILENNLGMSELMARVLTGVNATTYCISTALAFWIIERAGRRFLMLLGLGLQGFAYVMVSIAVAKLPSADQQWGAVAITFLFFY
;
A
#
# COMPACT_ATOMS: atom_id res chain seq x y z
N MET A 1 19.03 -40.56 -37.75
CA MET A 1 18.39 -39.44 -37.03
C MET A 1 17.00 -39.09 -37.58
N LEU A 2 16.77 -39.04 -38.90
CA LEU A 2 15.44 -38.78 -39.48
C LEU A 2 14.35 -39.82 -39.14
N GLY A 3 14.73 -41.10 -39.01
CA GLY A 3 13.78 -42.18 -38.70
C GLY A 3 13.08 -42.04 -37.34
N SER A 4 13.76 -41.52 -36.31
CA SER A 4 13.20 -41.36 -34.95
C SER A 4 12.07 -40.33 -34.93
N TRP A 5 12.24 -39.22 -35.66
CA TRP A 5 11.23 -38.16 -35.77
C TRP A 5 10.02 -38.59 -36.58
N LEU A 6 10.21 -39.42 -37.62
CA LEU A 6 9.11 -40.00 -38.39
C LEU A 6 8.30 -40.98 -37.54
N THR A 7 8.95 -41.86 -36.76
CA THR A 7 8.25 -42.76 -35.83
C THR A 7 7.55 -42.02 -34.69
N LEU A 8 8.12 -40.92 -34.22
CA LEU A 8 7.45 -40.07 -33.23
C LEU A 8 6.21 -39.43 -33.86
N ALA A 9 6.33 -38.82 -35.04
CA ALA A 9 5.23 -38.17 -35.74
C ALA A 9 4.09 -39.14 -36.09
N THR A 10 4.40 -40.35 -36.55
CA THR A 10 3.37 -41.37 -36.85
C THR A 10 2.71 -41.94 -35.60
N SER A 11 3.36 -41.89 -34.43
CA SER A 11 2.72 -42.27 -33.16
C SER A 11 1.57 -41.33 -32.77
N TYR A 12 1.60 -40.08 -33.25
CA TYR A 12 0.53 -39.10 -33.12
C TYR A 12 -0.46 -39.13 -34.28
N LEU A 13 -0.45 -40.14 -35.15
CA LEU A 13 -1.45 -40.28 -36.23
C LEU A 13 -2.34 -41.48 -35.96
N ASP A 14 -3.66 -41.29 -36.09
CA ASP A 14 -4.65 -42.36 -36.02
C ASP A 14 -4.79 -43.08 -37.36
N ASN A 15 -5.46 -44.23 -37.39
CA ASN A 15 -5.64 -45.02 -38.62
C ASN A 15 -6.36 -44.26 -39.75
N ASP A 16 -7.11 -43.20 -39.41
CA ASP A 16 -7.79 -42.31 -40.36
C ASP A 16 -6.94 -41.10 -40.79
N GLY A 17 -5.65 -41.06 -40.42
CA GLY A 17 -4.74 -39.96 -40.74
C GLY A 17 -4.96 -38.69 -39.92
N GLN A 18 -5.73 -38.77 -38.83
CA GLN A 18 -5.98 -37.65 -37.90
C GLN A 18 -4.94 -37.62 -36.78
N TRP A 19 -4.59 -36.43 -36.29
CA TRP A 19 -3.63 -36.30 -35.20
C TRP A 19 -4.23 -36.82 -33.87
N ARG A 20 -3.64 -37.88 -33.29
CA ARG A 20 -3.88 -38.36 -31.92
C ARG A 20 -3.22 -37.41 -30.93
N ILE A 21 -4.02 -36.51 -30.38
CA ILE A 21 -3.59 -35.61 -29.31
C ILE A 21 -3.42 -36.44 -28.02
N PRO A 22 -2.25 -36.41 -27.34
CA PRO A 22 -2.04 -37.13 -26.08
C PRO A 22 -3.07 -36.76 -25.03
N PHE A 23 -3.46 -37.73 -24.20
CA PHE A 23 -4.38 -37.50 -23.08
C PHE A 23 -3.95 -36.33 -22.19
N ALA A 24 -2.65 -36.21 -21.90
CA ALA A 24 -2.11 -35.09 -21.12
C ALA A 24 -2.40 -33.71 -21.74
N LEU A 25 -2.32 -33.59 -23.06
CA LEU A 25 -2.59 -32.33 -23.79
C LEU A 25 -4.09 -32.01 -23.83
N GLN A 26 -4.95 -33.04 -23.87
CA GLN A 26 -6.39 -32.86 -23.78
C GLN A 26 -6.82 -32.38 -22.39
N ASP A 27 -6.19 -32.91 -21.34
CA ASP A 27 -6.46 -32.49 -19.96
C ASP A 27 -5.96 -31.06 -19.69
N GLU A 28 -4.78 -30.71 -20.19
CA GLU A 28 -4.26 -29.34 -20.12
C GLU A 28 -5.19 -28.36 -20.86
N TYR A 29 -5.60 -28.69 -22.10
CA TYR A 29 -6.55 -27.89 -22.88
C TYR A 29 -7.88 -27.69 -22.14
N LYS A 30 -8.44 -28.75 -21.55
CA LYS A 30 -9.66 -28.67 -20.75
C LYS A 30 -9.47 -27.79 -19.52
N SER A 31 -8.32 -27.87 -18.84
CA SER A 31 -8.02 -27.03 -17.67
C SER A 31 -7.96 -25.54 -18.04
N ILE A 32 -7.32 -25.21 -19.17
CA ILE A 32 -7.19 -23.84 -19.67
C ILE A 32 -8.56 -23.30 -20.08
N ARG A 33 -9.34 -24.11 -20.81
CA ARG A 33 -10.71 -23.73 -21.20
C ARG A 33 -11.61 -23.53 -19.99
N GLY A 34 -11.51 -24.40 -18.99
CA GLY A 34 -12.23 -24.27 -17.71
C GLY A 34 -11.86 -23.00 -16.96
N ALA A 35 -10.56 -22.68 -16.86
CA ALA A 35 -10.08 -21.45 -16.24
C ALA A 35 -10.57 -20.20 -16.99
N LEU A 36 -10.55 -20.21 -18.32
CA LEU A 36 -11.03 -19.11 -19.16
C LEU A 36 -12.55 -18.89 -19.02
N GLU A 37 -13.34 -19.98 -18.91
CA GLU A 37 -14.79 -19.90 -18.71
C GLU A 37 -15.11 -19.27 -17.35
N ILE A 38 -14.39 -19.67 -16.30
CA ILE A 38 -14.50 -19.09 -14.96
C ILE A 38 -14.11 -17.61 -14.98
N GLU A 39 -13.01 -17.25 -15.64
CA GLU A 39 -12.56 -15.86 -15.78
C GLU A 39 -13.59 -15.03 -16.56
N ARG A 40 -14.15 -15.57 -17.63
CA ARG A 40 -15.18 -14.89 -18.44
C ARG A 40 -16.47 -14.68 -17.65
N GLN A 41 -16.89 -15.65 -16.84
CA GLN A 41 -18.04 -15.53 -15.94
C GLN A 41 -17.77 -14.60 -14.76
N ALA A 42 -16.52 -14.54 -14.28
CA ALA A 42 -16.06 -13.64 -13.23
C ALA A 42 -15.65 -12.25 -13.74
N SER A 43 -15.65 -12.03 -15.06
CA SER A 43 -15.29 -10.74 -15.66
C SER A 43 -16.41 -9.74 -15.39
N ILE A 44 -16.22 -8.97 -14.32
CA ILE A 44 -17.14 -7.88 -13.96
C ILE A 44 -16.71 -6.65 -14.76
N SER A 45 -17.61 -6.10 -15.57
CA SER A 45 -17.33 -4.85 -16.28
C SER A 45 -17.14 -3.71 -15.28
N PHE A 46 -16.21 -2.80 -15.54
CA PHE A 46 -16.01 -1.60 -14.72
C PHE A 46 -17.30 -0.77 -14.58
N LYS A 47 -18.14 -0.77 -15.62
CA LYS A 47 -19.47 -0.14 -15.59
C LYS A 47 -20.41 -0.83 -14.60
N ASP A 48 -20.36 -2.15 -14.49
CA ASP A 48 -21.21 -2.91 -13.56
C ASP A 48 -20.78 -2.72 -12.10
N VAL A 49 -19.48 -2.56 -11.85
CA VAL A 49 -18.94 -2.14 -10.55
C VAL A 49 -19.43 -0.73 -10.19
N LEU A 50 -19.33 0.22 -11.13
CA LEU A 50 -19.73 1.62 -10.90
C LEU A 50 -21.25 1.77 -10.69
N LEU A 51 -22.06 1.01 -11.43
CA LEU A 51 -23.52 0.99 -11.33
C LEU A 51 -24.03 0.19 -10.12
N ARG A 52 -23.15 -0.25 -9.20
CA ARG A 52 -23.49 -1.05 -8.01
C ARG A 52 -24.26 -2.33 -8.32
N ARG A 53 -24.09 -2.89 -9.51
CA ARG A 53 -24.81 -4.10 -9.95
C ARG A 53 -24.10 -5.39 -9.51
N ASP A 54 -22.98 -5.27 -8.81
CA ASP A 54 -22.13 -6.34 -8.34
C ASP A 54 -22.50 -6.83 -6.91
N ARG A 55 -22.62 -8.15 -6.76
CA ARG A 55 -22.89 -8.87 -5.49
C ARG A 55 -21.75 -8.76 -4.47
N SER A 56 -20.52 -8.56 -4.93
CA SER A 56 -19.27 -8.52 -4.15
C SER A 56 -18.98 -7.14 -3.51
N SER A 57 -19.83 -6.13 -3.72
CA SER A 57 -19.62 -4.77 -3.18
C SER A 57 -18.23 -4.19 -3.51
N ASN A 58 -17.68 -4.51 -4.69
CA ASN A 58 -16.32 -4.09 -5.06
C ASN A 58 -16.18 -2.57 -5.10
N LEU A 59 -17.24 -1.84 -5.48
CA LEU A 59 -17.28 -0.38 -5.42
C LEU A 59 -17.05 0.15 -4.01
N ARG A 60 -17.65 -0.47 -2.99
CA ARG A 60 -17.47 -0.07 -1.58
C ARG A 60 -16.03 -0.27 -1.14
N ARG A 61 -15.41 -1.39 -1.53
CA ARG A 61 -13.99 -1.69 -1.22
C ARG A 61 -13.06 -0.70 -1.91
N MET A 62 -13.34 -0.37 -3.18
CA MET A 62 -12.59 0.62 -3.95
C MET A 62 -12.71 2.02 -3.34
N LEU A 63 -13.93 2.47 -3.04
CA LEU A 63 -14.17 3.77 -2.40
C LEU A 63 -13.53 3.86 -1.01
N LEU A 64 -13.56 2.79 -0.21
CA LEU A 64 -12.87 2.74 1.08
C LEU A 64 -11.35 2.85 0.91
N GLY A 65 -10.77 2.14 -0.07
CA GLY A 65 -9.35 2.23 -0.39
C GLY A 65 -8.95 3.64 -0.84
N MET A 66 -9.66 4.19 -1.81
CA MET A 66 -9.45 5.56 -2.31
C MET A 66 -9.64 6.61 -1.22
N GLY A 67 -10.70 6.49 -0.43
CA GLY A 67 -11.00 7.40 0.67
C GLY A 67 -9.90 7.38 1.74
N THR A 68 -9.35 6.21 2.07
CA THR A 68 -8.25 6.09 3.03
C THR A 68 -6.98 6.79 2.52
N GLN A 69 -6.64 6.61 1.24
CA GLN A 69 -5.49 7.28 0.62
C GLN A 69 -5.67 8.80 0.53
N PHE A 70 -6.88 9.24 0.21
CA PHE A 70 -7.23 10.66 0.19
C PHE A 70 -7.07 11.31 1.57
N MET A 71 -7.60 10.67 2.63
CA MET A 71 -7.48 11.17 4.00
C MET A 71 -6.02 11.21 4.46
N GLN A 72 -5.20 10.23 4.06
CA GLN A 72 -3.77 10.22 4.37
C GLN A 72 -3.04 11.45 3.79
N GLN A 73 -3.36 11.83 2.55
CA GLN A 73 -2.76 13.01 1.93
C GLN A 73 -3.31 14.32 2.48
N MET A 74 -4.61 14.39 2.79
CA MET A 74 -5.20 15.54 3.48
C MET A 74 -4.58 15.78 4.85
N GLY A 75 -4.13 14.73 5.53
CA GLY A 75 -3.35 14.84 6.76
C GLY A 75 -2.03 15.60 6.58
N GLY A 76 -1.58 15.87 5.36
CA GLY A 76 -0.43 16.74 5.12
C GLY A 76 0.93 16.09 5.37
N ILE A 77 1.01 14.75 5.43
CA ILE A 77 2.25 13.99 5.65
C ILE A 77 3.37 14.40 4.70
N ASN A 78 3.03 14.66 3.43
CA ASN A 78 4.00 15.10 2.42
C ASN A 78 4.49 16.53 2.69
N ALA A 79 3.58 17.47 2.92
CA ALA A 79 3.93 18.86 3.21
C ALA A 79 4.81 18.94 4.47
N LEU A 80 4.44 18.23 5.54
CA LEU A 80 5.20 18.21 6.78
C LEU A 80 6.62 17.69 6.55
N ASN A 81 6.80 16.58 5.82
CA ASN A 81 8.13 16.05 5.52
C ASN A 81 9.00 17.03 4.71
N TYR A 82 8.43 17.77 3.76
CA TYR A 82 9.19 18.75 2.97
C TYR A 82 9.59 19.98 3.80
N TYR A 83 8.69 20.46 4.65
CA TYR A 83 8.92 21.66 5.46
C TYR A 83 9.54 21.36 6.82
N PHE A 84 9.82 20.10 7.17
CA PHE A 84 10.29 19.72 8.49
C PHE A 84 11.57 20.47 8.90
N SER A 85 12.61 20.44 8.06
CA SER A 85 13.85 21.18 8.32
C SER A 85 13.63 22.69 8.46
N ILE A 86 12.75 23.26 7.62
CA ILE A 86 12.42 24.69 7.64
C ILE A 86 11.68 25.06 8.92
N ILE A 87 10.80 24.18 9.41
CA ILE A 87 10.11 24.37 10.68
C ILE A 87 11.12 24.38 11.83
N LEU A 88 12.10 23.47 11.82
CA LEU A 88 13.16 23.39 12.83
C LEU A 88 14.09 24.62 12.81
N GLU A 89 14.48 25.08 11.63
CA GLU A 89 15.36 26.25 11.47
C GLU A 89 14.62 27.54 11.86
N ASN A 90 13.45 27.80 11.30
CA ASN A 90 12.76 29.09 11.46
C ASN A 90 11.98 29.23 12.77
N ASN A 91 11.41 28.14 13.31
CA ASN A 91 10.60 28.22 14.53
C ASN A 91 11.39 27.92 15.79
N LEU A 92 12.53 27.21 15.69
CA LEU A 92 13.37 26.88 16.85
C LEU A 92 14.77 27.48 16.81
N GLY A 93 15.14 28.16 15.71
CA GLY A 93 16.47 28.75 15.56
C GLY A 93 17.60 27.72 15.55
N MET A 94 17.31 26.48 15.17
CA MET A 94 18.33 25.44 15.08
C MET A 94 19.29 25.72 13.92
N SER A 95 20.57 25.35 14.11
CA SER A 95 21.55 25.36 13.02
C SER A 95 21.11 24.45 11.87
N GLU A 96 21.36 24.89 10.63
CA GLU A 96 21.04 24.16 9.40
C GLU A 96 21.53 22.72 9.42
N LEU A 97 22.73 22.48 9.95
CA LEU A 97 23.30 21.13 10.06
C LEU A 97 22.50 20.27 11.04
N MET A 98 22.08 20.82 12.17
CA MET A 98 21.29 20.10 13.18
C MET A 98 19.89 19.77 12.65
N ALA A 99 19.24 20.72 11.97
CA ALA A 99 17.93 20.51 11.38
C ALA A 99 17.95 19.39 10.32
N ARG A 100 18.96 19.37 9.44
CA ARG A 100 19.13 18.31 8.44
C ARG A 100 19.38 16.93 9.06
N VAL A 101 20.20 16.87 10.12
CA VAL A 101 20.45 15.62 10.85
C VAL A 101 19.15 15.11 11.50
N LEU A 102 18.38 15.98 12.16
CA LEU A 102 17.08 15.63 12.74
C LEU A 102 16.10 15.10 11.67
N THR A 103 16.04 15.73 10.50
CA THR A 103 15.22 15.23 9.38
C THR A 103 15.67 13.83 8.92
N GLY A 104 16.98 13.57 8.86
CA GLY A 104 17.52 12.24 8.55
C GLY A 104 17.16 11.18 9.60
N VAL A 105 17.19 11.55 10.88
CA VAL A 105 16.73 10.69 11.99
C VAL A 105 15.22 10.42 11.88
N ASN A 106 14.42 11.42 11.49
CA ASN A 106 12.98 11.24 11.27
C ASN A 106 12.71 10.19 10.19
N ALA A 107 13.39 10.30 9.05
CA ALA A 107 13.27 9.34 7.95
C ALA A 107 13.67 7.91 8.37
N THR A 108 14.69 7.77 9.20
CA THR A 108 15.12 6.46 9.73
C THR A 108 14.07 5.90 10.70
N THR A 109 13.48 6.76 11.55
CA THR A 109 12.40 6.38 12.45
C THR A 109 11.17 5.89 11.68
N TYR A 110 10.82 6.54 10.55
CA TYR A 110 9.77 6.04 9.66
C TYR A 110 10.09 4.69 9.04
N CYS A 111 11.34 4.48 8.63
CA CYS A 111 11.78 3.20 8.07
C CYS A 111 11.61 2.06 9.10
N ILE A 112 12.09 2.27 10.33
CA ILE A 112 11.97 1.30 11.43
C ILE A 112 10.50 1.06 11.78
N SER A 113 9.71 2.13 11.90
CA SER A 113 8.28 2.05 12.24
C SER A 113 7.49 1.29 11.17
N THR A 114 7.80 1.50 9.90
CA THR A 114 7.18 0.77 8.78
C THR A 114 7.53 -0.71 8.82
N ALA A 115 8.81 -1.04 9.11
CA ALA A 115 9.23 -2.42 9.28
C ALA A 115 8.48 -3.09 10.45
N LEU A 116 8.35 -2.43 11.59
CA LEU A 116 7.59 -2.95 12.73
C LEU A 116 6.10 -3.12 12.41
N ALA A 117 5.50 -2.16 11.71
CA ALA A 117 4.09 -2.22 11.31
C ALA A 117 3.79 -3.45 10.44
N PHE A 118 4.74 -3.87 9.58
CA PHE A 118 4.60 -5.08 8.77
C PHE A 118 4.42 -6.34 9.62
N TRP A 119 5.11 -6.45 10.76
CA TRP A 119 4.95 -7.60 11.66
C TRP A 119 3.69 -7.50 12.53
N ILE A 120 3.32 -6.28 12.94
CA ILE A 120 2.18 -6.05 13.83
C ILE A 120 0.85 -6.20 13.08
N ILE A 121 0.79 -5.87 11.79
CA ILE A 121 -0.45 -5.89 10.99
C ILE A 121 -1.09 -7.27 10.89
N GLU A 122 -0.28 -8.32 10.86
CA GLU A 122 -0.76 -9.70 10.81
C GLU A 122 -1.33 -10.16 12.15
N ARG A 123 -0.84 -9.61 13.26
CA ARG A 123 -1.25 -10.02 14.62
C ARG A 123 -2.40 -9.18 15.19
N ALA A 124 -2.32 -7.85 15.05
CA ALA A 124 -3.28 -6.91 15.64
C ALA A 124 -4.49 -6.63 14.72
N GLY A 125 -4.37 -6.93 13.42
CA GLY A 125 -5.41 -6.69 12.43
C GLY A 125 -5.42 -5.25 11.88
N ARG A 126 -5.78 -5.15 10.59
CA ARG A 126 -5.67 -3.91 9.80
C ARG A 126 -6.55 -2.76 10.30
N ARG A 127 -7.79 -3.05 10.70
CA ARG A 127 -8.76 -2.03 11.14
C ARG A 127 -8.36 -1.37 12.45
N PHE A 128 -7.89 -2.17 13.40
CA PHE A 128 -7.45 -1.66 14.71
C PHE A 128 -6.26 -0.72 14.54
N LEU A 129 -5.25 -1.11 13.74
CA LEU A 129 -4.07 -0.29 13.48
C LEU A 129 -4.39 1.02 12.76
N MET A 130 -5.31 1.02 11.79
CA MET A 130 -5.73 2.25 11.12
C MET A 130 -6.41 3.23 12.08
N LEU A 131 -7.27 2.74 12.98
CA LEU A 131 -7.96 3.58 13.96
C LEU A 131 -7.02 4.08 15.06
N LEU A 132 -6.11 3.22 15.51
CA LEU A 132 -5.06 3.60 16.48
C LEU A 132 -4.14 4.67 15.88
N GLY A 133 -3.69 4.48 14.63
CA GLY A 133 -2.87 5.44 13.90
C GLY A 133 -3.56 6.80 13.77
N LEU A 134 -4.84 6.82 13.37
CA LEU A 134 -5.63 8.06 13.32
C LEU A 134 -5.71 8.76 14.68
N GLY A 135 -5.92 8.00 15.76
CA GLY A 135 -5.99 8.55 17.12
C GLY A 135 -4.66 9.15 17.58
N LEU A 136 -3.55 8.44 17.36
CA LEU A 136 -2.20 8.92 17.68
C LEU A 136 -1.83 10.15 16.85
N GLN A 137 -2.15 10.14 15.56
CA GLN A 137 -1.92 11.27 14.64
C GLN A 137 -2.71 12.51 15.07
N GLY A 138 -3.99 12.33 15.43
CA GLY A 138 -4.83 13.42 15.95
C GLY A 138 -4.29 13.98 17.27
N PHE A 139 -3.86 13.12 18.18
CA PHE A 139 -3.25 13.54 19.44
C PHE A 139 -1.94 14.32 19.22
N ALA A 140 -1.07 13.84 18.34
CA ALA A 140 0.17 14.54 17.99
C ALA A 140 -0.11 15.93 17.42
N TYR A 141 -1.09 16.07 16.52
CA TYR A 141 -1.45 17.38 15.96
C TYR A 141 -2.03 18.35 16.99
N VAL A 142 -2.84 17.87 17.92
CA VAL A 142 -3.35 18.71 19.03
C VAL A 142 -2.19 19.22 19.88
N MET A 143 -1.24 18.34 20.23
CA MET A 143 -0.06 18.72 21.01
C MET A 143 0.84 19.71 20.27
N VAL A 144 1.10 19.50 18.98
CA VAL A 144 1.86 20.42 18.13
C VAL A 144 1.15 21.78 18.05
N SER A 145 -0.17 21.79 17.86
CA SER A 145 -0.95 23.04 17.80
C SER A 145 -0.86 23.84 19.10
N ILE A 146 -0.97 23.18 20.26
CA ILE A 146 -0.82 23.82 21.57
C ILE A 146 0.60 24.36 21.76
N ALA A 147 1.62 23.56 21.42
CA ALA A 147 3.01 23.94 21.56
C ALA A 147 3.36 25.15 20.68
N VAL A 148 2.89 25.19 19.43
CA VAL A 148 3.05 26.33 18.52
C VAL A 148 2.31 27.56 19.05
N ALA A 149 1.09 27.41 19.58
CA ALA A 149 0.34 28.53 20.15
C ALA A 149 1.01 29.15 21.39
N LYS A 150 1.81 28.38 22.12
CA LYS A 150 2.56 28.83 23.32
C LYS A 150 3.95 29.35 23.00
N LEU A 151 4.46 29.10 21.79
CA LEU A 151 5.80 29.50 21.34
C LEU A 151 6.08 31.02 21.46
N PRO A 152 5.13 31.94 21.21
CA PRO A 152 5.38 33.37 21.38
C PRO A 152 5.53 33.83 22.84
N SER A 153 5.14 33.00 23.81
CA SER A 153 5.03 33.40 25.22
C SER A 153 5.89 32.58 26.18
N ALA A 154 6.58 31.54 25.71
CA ALA A 154 7.32 30.63 26.56
C ALA A 154 8.62 30.12 25.91
N ASP A 155 9.58 29.81 26.77
CA ASP A 155 10.94 29.36 26.46
C ASP A 155 11.03 28.21 25.44
N GLN A 156 12.25 28.01 24.92
CA GLN A 156 12.71 26.98 23.98
C GLN A 156 12.21 25.53 24.27
N GLN A 157 11.74 25.28 25.49
CA GLN A 157 11.12 24.03 25.94
C GLN A 157 9.84 23.65 25.17
N TRP A 158 8.96 24.61 24.84
CA TRP A 158 7.73 24.30 24.08
C TRP A 158 8.03 23.97 22.62
N GLY A 159 9.09 24.55 22.07
CA GLY A 159 9.62 24.15 20.76
C GLY A 159 10.07 22.69 20.77
N ALA A 160 10.82 22.25 21.79
CA ALA A 160 11.28 20.86 21.91
C ALA A 160 10.11 19.86 22.01
N VAL A 161 9.02 20.25 22.67
CA VAL A 161 7.78 19.46 22.74
C VAL A 161 7.13 19.34 21.37
N ALA A 162 7.00 20.43 20.62
CA ALA A 162 6.47 20.41 19.25
C ALA A 162 7.30 19.49 18.34
N ILE A 163 8.62 19.57 18.42
CA ILE A 163 9.54 18.70 17.67
C ILE A 163 9.30 17.23 18.00
N THR A 164 9.23 16.90 19.29
CA THR A 164 9.08 15.51 19.75
C THR A 164 7.78 14.90 19.20
N PHE A 165 6.67 15.64 19.23
CA PHE A 165 5.41 15.15 18.67
C PHE A 165 5.40 15.13 17.14
N LEU A 166 6.16 15.99 16.46
CA LEU A 166 6.38 15.90 15.02
C LEU A 166 7.22 14.68 14.61
N PHE A 167 8.08 14.16 15.49
CA PHE A 167 8.81 12.90 15.27
C PHE A 167 7.93 11.65 15.44
N PHE A 168 6.89 11.73 16.28
CA PHE A 168 5.95 10.62 16.52
C PHE A 168 4.76 10.61 15.56
N TYR A 169 4.59 11.68 14.81
CA TYR A 169 3.65 11.79 13.70
C TYR A 169 4.11 10.93 12.52
#